data_AF-I6YUJ0-F1
#
_entry.id   AF-I6YUJ0-F1
#
_cell.length_a   1.000
_cell.length_b   1.000
_cell.length_c   1.000
_cell.angle_alpha   90.00
_cell.angle_beta   90.00
_cell.angle_gamma   90.00
#
_symmetry.space_group_name_H-M   'P 1'
#
loop_
_entity.id
_entity.type
_entity.pdbx_description
1 polymer ?
#
loop_
_entity_poly.entity_id
_entity_poly.type
_entity_poly.pdbx_seq_one_letter_code
_entity_poly.pdbx_strand_id
1 'polypeptide(L)'
;MTLIGFVGTLSGNINPMSINPLLSVIMGIGYMVTGKILESKWLTNVSAGWWCGALILFFIHSEMQLLLMALMMLAFQTVPGIVIYKKYKKEMESRIDR
;
A
#
# COMPACT_ATOMS: atom_id res chain seq x y z
N MET A 1 3.08 10.57 -4.23
CA MET A 1 2.22 10.95 -3.10
C MET A 1 2.28 12.45 -2.80
N THR A 2 3.46 13.06 -2.64
CA THR A 2 3.61 14.50 -2.30
C THR A 2 2.91 15.43 -3.30
N LEU A 3 3.07 15.22 -4.61
CA LEU A 3 2.40 16.06 -5.62
C LEU A 3 0.87 15.92 -5.56
N ILE A 4 0.35 14.70 -5.40
CA ILE A 4 -1.10 14.46 -5.32
C ILE A 4 -1.69 15.09 -4.05
N GLY A 5 -1.03 14.92 -2.91
CA GLY A 5 -1.51 15.42 -1.62
C GLY A 5 -1.41 16.93 -1.47
N PHE A 6 -0.32 17.55 -1.94
CA PHE A 6 -0.11 19.00 -1.80
C PHE A 6 -0.53 19.77 -3.05
N VAL A 7 0.04 19.46 -4.23
CA VAL A 7 -0.26 20.20 -5.46
C VAL A 7 -1.69 19.96 -5.93
N GLY A 8 -2.16 18.71 -5.84
CA GLY A 8 -3.54 18.34 -6.22
C GLY A 8 -4.61 19.04 -5.39
N THR A 9 -4.39 19.19 -4.08
CA THR A 9 -5.33 19.88 -3.19
C THR A 9 -5.21 21.40 -3.29
N LEU A 10 -3.99 21.95 -3.31
CA LEU A 10 -3.77 23.39 -3.45
C LEU A 10 -4.27 23.95 -4.79
N SER A 11 -4.19 23.15 -5.86
CA SER A 11 -4.75 23.53 -7.16
C SER A 11 -6.28 23.42 -7.24
N GLY A 12 -6.94 22.86 -6.22
CA GLY A 12 -8.38 22.62 -6.22
C GLY A 12 -8.85 21.46 -7.11
N ASN A 13 -7.93 20.79 -7.81
CA ASN A 13 -8.25 19.68 -8.73
C ASN A 13 -8.58 18.37 -7.99
N ILE A 14 -8.13 18.23 -6.75
CA ILE A 14 -8.37 17.04 -5.93
C ILE A 14 -9.02 17.46 -4.62
N ASN A 15 -10.20 16.90 -4.35
CA ASN A 15 -10.84 17.04 -3.05
C ASN A 15 -9.96 16.39 -1.97
N PRO A 16 -9.67 17.06 -0.84
CA PRO A 16 -8.88 16.48 0.25
C PRO A 16 -9.38 15.11 0.75
N MET A 17 -10.69 14.85 0.72
CA MET A 17 -11.26 13.54 1.09
C MET A 17 -10.95 12.42 0.09
N SER A 18 -10.52 12.76 -1.13
CA SER A 18 -10.14 11.77 -2.15
C SER A 18 -8.67 11.35 -2.04
N ILE A 19 -7.88 11.96 -1.15
CA ILE A 19 -6.45 11.63 -0.99
C ILE A 19 -6.29 10.17 -0.57
N ASN A 20 -6.96 9.74 0.50
CA ASN A 20 -6.81 8.38 1.04
C ASN A 20 -7.12 7.27 0.01
N PRO A 21 -8.26 7.30 -0.72
CA PRO A 21 -8.50 6.31 -1.75
C PRO A 21 -7.47 6.38 -2.90
N LEU A 22 -7.03 7.58 -3.32
CA LEU A 22 -5.99 7.73 -4.36
C LEU A 22 -4.65 7.13 -3.91
N LEU A 23 -4.25 7.38 -2.66
CA LEU A 23 -3.05 6.77 -2.09
C LEU A 23 -3.16 5.24 -2.11
N SER A 24 -4.31 4.71 -1.71
CA SER A 24 -4.57 3.28 -1.69
C SER A 24 -4.45 2.64 -3.09
N VAL A 25 -4.94 3.30 -4.14
CA VAL A 25 -4.77 2.84 -5.54
C VAL A 25 -3.29 2.73 -5.92
N ILE A 26 -2.50 3.77 -5.62
CA ILE A 26 -1.08 3.81 -5.96
C ILE A 26 -0.30 2.77 -5.17
N MET A 27 -0.64 2.55 -3.89
CA MET A 27 -0.05 1.47 -3.09
C MET A 27 -0.34 0.11 -3.71
N GLY A 28 -1.57 -0.13 -4.17
CA GLY A 28 -1.92 -1.35 -4.91
C GLY A 28 -1.05 -1.56 -6.15
N ILE A 29 -0.84 -0.51 -6.96
CA ILE A 29 0.06 -0.58 -8.13
C ILE A 29 1.49 -0.92 -7.70
N GLY A 30 2.02 -0.25 -6.67
CA GLY A 30 3.36 -0.49 -6.14
C GLY A 30 3.57 -1.93 -5.67
N TYR A 31 2.61 -2.48 -4.91
CA TYR A 31 2.64 -3.87 -4.47
C TYR A 31 2.50 -4.87 -5.62
N MET A 32 1.66 -4.58 -6.63
CA MET A 32 1.53 -5.45 -7.79
C MET A 32 2.84 -5.53 -8.58
N VAL A 33 3.44 -4.37 -8.89
CA VAL A 33 4.71 -4.29 -9.62
C VAL A 33 5.82 -4.98 -8.83
N THR A 34 5.93 -4.69 -7.53
CA THR A 34 6.93 -5.34 -6.66
C THR A 34 6.74 -6.85 -6.59
N GLY A 35 5.49 -7.31 -6.46
CA GLY A 35 5.14 -8.74 -6.45
C GLY A 35 5.52 -9.44 -7.76
N LYS A 36 5.37 -8.77 -8.90
CA LYS A 36 5.81 -9.29 -10.21
C LYS A 36 7.33 -9.34 -10.32
N ILE A 37 8.05 -8.30 -9.90
CA ILE A 37 9.52 -8.26 -9.94
C ILE A 37 10.13 -9.34 -9.05
N LEU A 38 9.58 -9.55 -7.85
CA LEU A 38 10.07 -10.55 -6.90
C LEU A 38 9.48 -11.95 -7.12
N GLU A 39 8.72 -12.14 -8.21
CA GLU A 39 7.97 -13.37 -8.53
C GLU A 39 7.13 -13.93 -7.36
N SER A 40 6.69 -13.05 -6.47
CA SER A 40 5.96 -13.39 -5.27
C SER A 40 4.47 -13.20 -5.49
N LYS A 41 3.77 -14.32 -5.72
CA LYS A 41 2.30 -14.34 -5.80
C LYS A 41 1.66 -13.76 -4.55
N TRP A 42 2.27 -13.95 -3.38
CA TRP A 42 1.76 -13.42 -2.13
C TRP A 42 1.77 -11.88 -2.10
N LEU A 43 2.90 -11.24 -2.45
CA LEU A 43 2.97 -9.77 -2.56
C LEU A 43 2.00 -9.25 -3.63
N THR A 44 1.87 -9.96 -4.75
CA THR A 44 0.93 -9.60 -5.81
C THR A 44 -0.50 -9.62 -5.28
N ASN A 45 -0.89 -10.61 -4.47
CA ASN A 45 -2.24 -10.68 -3.92
C ASN A 45 -2.56 -9.55 -2.93
N VAL A 46 -1.54 -8.96 -2.27
CA VAL A 46 -1.74 -7.78 -1.41
C VAL A 46 -2.23 -6.58 -2.22
N SER A 47 -1.90 -6.48 -3.52
CA SER A 47 -2.40 -5.37 -4.36
C SER A 47 -3.92 -5.39 -4.50
N ALA A 48 -4.53 -6.58 -4.59
CA ALA A 48 -5.97 -6.72 -4.63
C ALA A 48 -6.62 -6.20 -3.34
N GLY A 49 -5.98 -6.45 -2.17
CA GLY A 49 -6.41 -5.90 -0.88
C GLY A 49 -6.41 -4.37 -0.86
N TRP A 50 -5.33 -3.75 -1.36
CA TRP A 50 -5.26 -2.30 -1.52
C TRP A 50 -6.33 -1.74 -2.45
N TRP A 51 -6.58 -2.37 -3.61
CA TRP A 51 -7.63 -1.91 -4.53
C TRP A 51 -9.04 -2.10 -3.98
N CYS A 52 -9.32 -3.21 -3.30
CA CYS A 52 -10.59 -3.38 -2.58
C CYS A 52 -10.78 -2.30 -1.52
N GLY A 53 -9.75 -2.01 -0.72
CA GLY A 53 -9.82 -0.94 0.28
C GLY A 53 -9.95 0.45 -0.36
N ALA A 54 -9.31 0.69 -1.51
CA ALA A 54 -9.49 1.92 -2.28
C ALA A 54 -10.95 2.09 -2.75
N LEU A 55 -11.56 1.03 -3.29
CA LEU A 55 -12.97 1.04 -3.68
C LEU A 55 -13.85 1.42 -2.48
N ILE A 56 -13.65 0.79 -1.31
CA ILE A 56 -14.40 1.11 -0.10
C ILE A 56 -14.21 2.58 0.31
N LEU A 57 -12.97 3.07 0.30
CA LEU A 57 -12.63 4.45 0.66
C LEU A 57 -13.22 5.49 -0.32
N PHE A 58 -13.44 5.14 -1.59
CA PHE A 58 -14.11 6.01 -2.55
C PHE A 58 -15.60 6.21 -2.23
N PHE A 59 -16.26 5.26 -1.55
CA PHE A 59 -17.67 5.39 -1.19
C PHE A 59 -17.89 6.00 0.19
N ILE A 60 -16.96 5.79 1.13
CA ILE A 60 -17.05 6.34 2.48
C ILE A 60 -16.48 7.76 2.49
N HIS A 61 -17.32 8.79 2.63
CA HIS A 61 -16.91 10.20 2.75
C HIS A 61 -17.03 10.70 4.20
N SER A 62 -16.43 9.98 5.13
CA SER A 62 -16.49 10.26 6.57
C SER A 62 -15.08 10.29 7.16
N GLU A 63 -14.93 10.90 8.33
CA GLU A 63 -13.68 10.92 9.11
C GLU A 63 -13.13 9.49 9.39
N MET A 64 -14.00 8.48 9.34
CA MET A 64 -13.62 7.07 9.41
C MET A 64 -12.63 6.63 8.32
N GLN A 65 -12.49 7.38 7.22
CA GLN A 65 -11.47 7.11 6.20
C GLN A 65 -10.06 7.04 6.78
N LEU A 66 -9.72 7.91 7.75
CA LEU A 66 -8.39 7.92 8.37
C LEU A 66 -8.15 6.65 9.17
N LEU A 67 -9.14 6.21 9.95
CA LEU A 67 -9.07 4.99 10.73
C LEU A 67 -8.95 3.76 9.82
N LEU A 68 -9.75 3.70 8.76
CA LEU A 68 -9.71 2.60 7.80
C LEU A 68 -8.35 2.55 7.08
N MET A 69 -7.81 3.71 6.68
CA MET A 69 -6.49 3.81 6.09
C MET A 69 -5.39 3.33 7.05
N ALA A 70 -5.46 3.71 8.33
CA ALA A 70 -4.51 3.23 9.34
C ALA A 70 -4.56 1.70 9.51
N LEU A 71 -5.76 1.11 9.55
CA LEU A 71 -5.94 -0.34 9.57
C LEU A 71 -5.36 -1.00 8.32
N MET A 72 -5.59 -0.43 7.15
CA MET A 72 -5.02 -0.92 5.89
C MET A 72 -3.49 -0.84 5.89
N MET A 73 -2.88 0.23 6.41
CA MET A 73 -1.42 0.32 6.52
C MET A 73 -0.86 -0.76 7.45
N LEU A 74 -1.49 -1.01 8.60
CA LEU A 74 -1.07 -2.08 9.49
C LEU A 74 -1.20 -3.47 8.83
N ALA A 75 -2.33 -3.74 8.18
CA ALA A 75 -2.59 -5.04 7.56
C ALA A 75 -1.76 -5.28 6.29
N PHE A 76 -1.68 -4.30 5.41
CA PHE A 76 -1.17 -4.46 4.05
C PHE A 76 0.20 -3.81 3.81
N GLN A 77 0.75 -3.07 4.78
CA GLN A 77 2.11 -2.54 4.70
C GLN A 77 3.04 -3.19 5.73
N THR A 78 2.63 -3.22 7.00
CA THR A 78 3.46 -3.78 8.08
C THR A 78 3.65 -5.29 7.92
N VAL A 79 2.58 -6.04 7.69
CA VAL A 79 2.66 -7.51 7.52
C VAL A 79 3.60 -7.90 6.36
N PRO A 80 3.43 -7.40 5.12
CA PRO A 80 4.36 -7.72 4.03
C PRO A 80 5.77 -7.21 4.28
N GLY A 81 5.94 -6.05 4.91
CA GLY A 81 7.26 -5.56 5.31
C GLY A 81 8.00 -6.55 6.20
N ILE A 82 7.32 -7.09 7.22
CA ILE A 82 7.90 -8.09 8.13
C ILE A 82 8.21 -9.40 7.38
N VAL A 83 7.32 -9.85 6.49
CA VAL A 83 7.53 -11.09 5.71
C VAL A 83 8.75 -10.97 4.80
N ILE A 84 8.90 -9.86 4.09
CA ILE A 84 10.06 -9.60 3.23
C ILE A 84 11.34 -9.54 4.06
N TYR A 85 11.31 -8.83 5.19
CA TYR A 85 12.46 -8.73 6.09
C TYR A 85 12.92 -10.11 6.61
N LYS A 86 11.98 -10.96 7.03
CA LYS A 86 12.29 -12.33 7.46
C LYS A 86 12.91 -13.16 6.34
N LYS A 87 12.39 -13.05 5.12
CA LYS A 87 12.93 -13.76 3.95
C LYS A 87 14.36 -13.29 3.65
N TYR A 88 14.59 -11.98 3.65
CA TYR A 88 15.91 -11.39 3.46
C TYR A 88 16.93 -11.86 4.51
N LYS A 89 16.55 -11.84 5.80
CA LYS A 89 17.43 -12.27 6.89
C LYS A 89 17.85 -13.73 6.73
N LYS A 90 16.91 -14.62 6.42
CA LYS A 90 17.18 -16.05 6.18
C LYS A 90 18.12 -16.28 5.00
N GLU A 91 17.95 -15.53 3.91
CA GLU A 91 18.83 -15.64 2.75
C GLU A 91 20.27 -15.19 3.07
N MET A 92 20.43 -14.13 3.88
CA MET A 92 21.75 -13.64 4.29
C MET A 92 22.48 -14.62 5.23
N GLU A 93 21.81 -15.18 6.23
CA GLU A 93 22.39 -16.20 7.11
C GLU A 93 22.87 -17.42 6.30
N SER A 94 22.08 -17.88 5.33
CA SER A 94 22.44 -19.03 4.47
C SER A 94 23.62 -18.79 3.52
N ARG A 95 24.03 -17.53 3.33
CA ARG A 95 25.21 -17.15 2.53
C ARG A 95 26.48 -17.04 3.38
N ILE A 96 26.36 -16.88 4.70
CA ILE A 96 27.51 -16.83 5.61
C ILE A 96 27.98 -18.26 5.96
N ASP A 97 27.06 -19.22 6.01
CA ASP A 97 27.36 -20.63 6.30
C ASP A 97 27.90 -21.43 5.08
N ARG A 98 28.09 -20.79 3.92
CA ARG A 98 28.68 -21.38 2.70
C ARG A 98 30.06 -20.80 2.41
#